data_AF-A0A382XA92-F1
#
_entry.id   AF-A0A382XA92-F1
#
_cell.length_a   1.000
_cell.length_b   1.000
_cell.length_c   1.000
_cell.angle_alpha   90.00
_cell.angle_beta   90.00
_cell.angle_gamma   90.00
#
_symmetry.space_group_name_H-M   'P 1'
#
loop_
_entity.id
_entity.type
_entity.pdbx_description
1 polymer ?
#
loop_
_entity_poly.entity_id
_entity_poly.type
_entity_poly.pdbx_seq_one_letter_code
_entity_poly.pdbx_strand_id
1 'polypeptide(L)'
;MRILQLHCDSIEYTPTKKEIKSAEEIEPKKTRIEEVVVCFTAVEENDDSDVAKNAIVDIQKSMKQIGCNKLLLYPYAHLSSN
;
A
#
# COMPACT_ATOMS: atom_id res chain seq x y z
N MET A 1 10.23 4.56 -6.38
CA MET A 1 9.05 4.01 -5.69
C MET A 1 8.00 3.73 -6.75
N ARG A 2 7.43 2.52 -6.74
CA ARG A 2 6.33 2.16 -7.64
C ARG A 2 5.06 1.97 -6.83
N ILE A 3 4.00 2.66 -7.25
CA ILE A 3 2.69 2.58 -6.60
C ILE A 3 1.63 2.24 -7.66
N LEU A 4 0.89 1.16 -7.42
CA LEU A 4 -0.36 0.87 -8.12
C LEU A 4 -1.51 1.24 -7.20
N GLN A 5 -2.31 2.21 -7.63
CA GLN A 5 -3.46 2.71 -6.89
C GLN A 5 -4.76 2.14 -7.45
N LEU A 6 -5.55 1.48 -6.59
CA LEU A 6 -6.85 0.91 -6.94
C LEU A 6 -7.94 1.49 -6.03
N HIS A 7 -9.01 2.03 -6.60
CA HIS A 7 -10.22 2.33 -5.85
C HIS A 7 -11.10 1.08 -5.84
N CYS A 8 -11.33 0.51 -4.67
CA CYS A 8 -11.99 -0.78 -4.50
C CYS A 8 -13.26 -0.63 -3.66
N ASP A 9 -14.31 -1.36 -4.05
CA ASP A 9 -15.49 -1.54 -3.20
C ASP A 9 -15.11 -2.23 -1.89
N SER A 10 -14.23 -3.24 -1.96
CA SER A 10 -13.62 -3.86 -0.78
C SER A 10 -12.28 -4.53 -1.09
N ILE A 11 -11.46 -4.70 -0.06
CA ILE A 11 -10.27 -5.56 -0.10
C ILE A 11 -10.22 -6.43 1.17
N GLU A 12 -9.72 -7.65 1.01
CA GLU A 12 -9.50 -8.60 2.10
C GLU A 12 -8.11 -9.19 2.03
N TYR A 13 -7.47 -9.35 3.19
CA TYR A 13 -6.20 -10.07 3.31
C TYR A 13 -6.10 -10.77 4.66
N THR A 14 -5.32 -11.86 4.68
CA THR A 14 -4.96 -12.60 5.89
C THR A 14 -3.45 -12.80 5.88
N PRO A 15 -2.69 -12.26 6.85
CA PRO A 15 -1.28 -12.58 7.01
C PRO A 15 -1.11 -14.10 7.18
N THR A 16 -0.18 -14.71 6.45
CA THR A 16 0.00 -16.17 6.47
C THR A 16 1.29 -16.59 7.12
N LYS A 17 2.43 -16.12 6.60
CA LYS A 17 3.77 -16.43 7.09
C LYS A 17 4.63 -15.18 6.99
N LYS A 18 5.66 -15.12 7.84
CA LYS A 18 6.73 -14.12 7.69
C LYS A 18 7.52 -14.42 6.42
N GLU A 19 7.63 -13.43 5.55
CA GLU A 19 8.43 -13.51 4.33
C GLU A 19 9.92 -13.31 4.63
N ILE A 20 10.24 -12.46 5.60
CA ILE A 20 11.60 -12.18 6.07
C ILE A 20 11.71 -12.36 7.59
N LYS A 21 12.90 -12.68 8.08
CA LYS A 21 13.14 -12.94 9.52
C LYS A 21 12.81 -11.75 10.42
N SER A 22 13.09 -10.54 9.91
CA SER A 22 12.84 -9.27 10.60
C SER A 22 11.40 -8.77 10.46
N ALA A 23 10.51 -9.52 9.79
CA ALA A 23 9.12 -9.13 9.68
C ALA A 23 8.46 -9.11 11.07
N GLU A 24 7.55 -8.17 11.24
CA GLU A 24 6.72 -8.01 12.42
C GLU A 24 6.02 -9.32 12.80
N GLU A 25 5.74 -9.52 14.09
CA GLU A 25 4.93 -10.66 14.50
C GLU A 25 3.54 -10.56 13.88
N ILE A 26 3.07 -11.66 13.30
CA ILE A 26 1.77 -11.69 12.64
C ILE A 26 0.80 -12.55 13.44
N GLU A 27 -0.40 -12.02 13.62
CA GLU A 27 -1.57 -12.84 13.93
C GLU A 27 -2.30 -13.14 12.61
N PRO A 28 -2.63 -14.42 12.31
CA PRO A 28 -3.32 -14.80 11.08
C PRO A 28 -4.80 -14.43 11.15
N LYS A 29 -5.07 -13.13 11.22
CA LYS A 29 -6.39 -12.55 11.32
C LYS A 29 -6.79 -11.98 9.97
N LYS A 30 -7.96 -12.42 9.48
CA LYS A 30 -8.56 -11.86 8.28
C LYS A 30 -8.97 -10.40 8.54
N THR A 31 -8.51 -9.51 7.68
CA THR A 31 -8.88 -8.10 7.67
C THR A 31 -9.66 -7.80 6.40
N ARG A 32 -10.78 -7.09 6.53
CA ARG A 32 -11.63 -6.63 5.43
C ARG A 32 -11.85 -5.13 5.57
N ILE A 33 -11.68 -4.40 4.48
CA ILE A 33 -11.87 -2.96 4.41
C ILE A 33 -12.79 -2.66 3.23
N GLU A 34 -13.88 -1.94 3.48
CA GLU A 34 -14.85 -1.48 2.48
C GLU A 34 -14.54 -0.05 2.04
N GLU A 35 -14.85 0.31 0.79
CA GLU A 35 -14.70 1.64 0.17
C GLU A 35 -13.32 2.24 0.46
N VAL A 36 -12.32 1.80 -0.29
CA VAL A 36 -10.92 2.09 0.03
C VAL A 36 -10.10 2.29 -1.22
N VAL A 37 -9.18 3.25 -1.16
CA VAL A 37 -8.06 3.35 -2.10
C VAL A 37 -6.91 2.51 -1.57
N VAL A 38 -6.55 1.48 -2.32
CA VAL A 38 -5.41 0.60 -2.03
C VAL A 38 -4.21 1.06 -2.83
N CYS A 39 -3.11 1.37 -2.15
CA CYS A 39 -1.82 1.68 -2.73
C CYS A 39 -0.89 0.49 -2.54
N PHE A 40 -0.83 -0.40 -3.53
CA PHE A 40 0.21 -1.41 -3.60
C PHE A 40 1.54 -0.70 -3.85
N THR A 41 2.49 -0.84 -2.91
CA THR A 41 3.70 0.00 -2.84
C THR A 41 4.95 -0.87 -2.85
N ALA A 42 5.84 -0.62 -3.81
CA ALA A 42 7.22 -1.13 -3.83
C ALA A 42 8.20 0.03 -3.66
N VAL A 43 9.08 -0.09 -2.67
CA VAL A 43 10.20 0.82 -2.45
C VAL A 43 11.39 0.30 -3.25
N GLU A 44 11.98 1.16 -4.09
CA GLU A 44 13.15 0.88 -4.93
C GLU A 44 14.44 1.36 -4.23
N GLU A 45 15.61 0.86 -4.63
CA GLU A 45 16.90 1.13 -3.96
C GLU A 45 17.24 2.61 -3.81
N ASN A 46 16.89 3.44 -4.80
CA ASN A 46 17.21 4.88 -4.83
C ASN A 46 16.10 5.76 -4.22
N ASP A 47 15.13 5.18 -3.53
CA ASP A 47 14.07 5.95 -2.89
C ASP A 47 14.49 6.56 -1.57
N ASP A 48 14.05 7.80 -1.36
CA ASP A 48 14.31 8.54 -0.14
C ASP A 48 13.03 9.20 0.41
N SER A 49 13.21 9.99 1.48
CA SER A 49 12.09 10.68 2.12
C SER A 49 11.40 11.72 1.23
N ASP A 50 12.09 12.28 0.24
CA ASP A 50 11.52 13.29 -0.65
C ASP A 50 10.66 12.62 -1.73
N VAL A 51 11.08 11.44 -2.22
CA VAL A 51 10.22 10.58 -3.05
C VAL A 51 8.94 10.20 -2.30
N ALA A 52 9.06 9.81 -1.02
CA ALA A 52 7.89 9.47 -0.20
C ALA A 52 6.94 10.66 0.02
N LYS A 53 7.47 11.87 0.27
CA LYS A 53 6.65 13.10 0.39
C LYS A 53 5.90 13.41 -0.90
N ASN A 54 6.55 13.27 -2.05
CA ASN A 54 5.91 13.48 -3.34
C ASN A 54 4.77 12.47 -3.58
N ALA A 55 5.01 11.18 -3.26
CA ALA A 55 3.98 10.15 -3.35
C ALA A 55 2.77 10.45 -2.46
N ILE A 56 2.99 10.97 -1.24
CA ILE A 56 1.89 11.38 -0.34
C ILE A 56 1.03 12.48 -0.99
N VAL A 57 1.66 13.50 -1.57
CA VAL A 57 0.95 14.60 -2.23
C VAL A 57 0.11 14.08 -3.40
N ASP A 58 0.67 13.20 -4.22
CA ASP A 58 -0.02 12.63 -5.38
C ASP A 58 -1.19 11.73 -4.98
N ILE A 59 -1.00 10.87 -3.97
CA ILE A 59 -2.06 10.02 -3.42
C ILE A 59 -3.19 10.88 -2.85
N GLN A 60 -2.87 11.89 -2.03
CA GLN A 60 -3.87 12.79 -1.43
C GLN A 60 -4.69 13.53 -2.49
N LYS A 61 -4.03 14.00 -3.55
CA LYS A 61 -4.69 14.65 -4.68
C LYS A 61 -5.63 13.69 -5.39
N SER A 62 -5.19 12.47 -5.67
CA SER A 62 -6.01 11.45 -6.33
C SER A 62 -7.21 11.03 -5.47
N MET A 63 -7.01 10.77 -4.18
CA MET A 63 -8.08 10.43 -3.24
C MET A 63 -9.14 11.53 -3.15
N LYS A 64 -8.72 12.80 -3.14
CA LYS A 64 -9.66 13.94 -3.16
C LYS A 64 -10.52 13.98 -4.42
N GLN A 65 -9.99 13.56 -5.57
CA GLN A 65 -10.75 13.47 -6.82
C GLN A 65 -11.73 12.29 -6.82
N ILE A 66 -11.30 11.15 -6.25
CA ILE A 66 -12.14 9.95 -6.12
C ILE A 66 -13.26 10.17 -5.09
N GLY A 67 -13.03 11.01 -4.07
CA GLY A 67 -13.96 11.22 -2.96
C GLY A 67 -13.87 10.15 -1.87
N CYS A 68 -12.84 9.30 -1.92
CA CYS A 68 -12.60 8.23 -0.95
C CYS A 68 -11.75 8.73 0.22
N ASN A 69 -12.16 8.39 1.45
CA ASN A 69 -11.50 8.84 2.68
C ASN A 69 -10.65 7.75 3.36
N LYS A 70 -10.63 6.52 2.83
CA LYS A 70 -9.84 5.42 3.37
C LYS A 70 -8.68 5.09 2.44
N LEU A 71 -7.50 5.00 3.03
CA LEU A 71 -6.27 4.61 2.36
C LEU A 71 -5.74 3.32 2.99
N LEU A 72 -5.41 2.34 2.17
CA LEU A 72 -4.63 1.19 2.57
C LEU A 72 -3.27 1.26 1.86
N LEU A 73 -2.20 1.44 2.63
CA LEU A 73 -0.83 1.25 2.14
C LEU A 73 -0.50 -0.24 2.24
N TYR A 74 -0.29 -0.89 1.10
CA TYR A 74 -0.05 -2.34 1.03
C TYR A 74 1.35 -2.64 0.46
N PRO A 75 2.31 -3.10 1.28
CA PRO A 75 3.63 -3.48 0.79
C PRO A 75 3.54 -4.58 -0.27
N TYR A 76 4.13 -4.36 -1.45
CA TYR A 76 4.02 -5.29 -2.57
C TYR A 76 5.25 -5.27 -3.46
N ALA A 77 6.21 -6.16 -3.18
CA ALA A 77 7.53 -6.18 -3.82
C ALA A 77 7.48 -6.42 -5.35
N HIS A 78 6.46 -7.10 -5.87
CA HIS A 78 6.38 -7.49 -7.28
C HIS A 78 6.08 -6.35 -8.27
N LEU A 79 5.88 -5.11 -7.81
CA LEU A 79 5.70 -3.95 -8.71
C LEU A 79 7.01 -3.42 -9.26
N SER A 80 8.14 -3.81 -8.67
CA SER A 80 9.49 -3.44 -9.12
C SER A 80 10.32 -4.68 -9.38
N SER A 81 11.27 -4.55 -10.30
CA SER A 81 12.38 -5.49 -10.50
C SER A 81 13.75 -4.84 -10.27
N ASN A 82 13.75 -3.54 -9.93
CA ASN A 82 14.87 -2.82 -9.31
C ASN A 82 14.89 -3.11 -7.82
#